data_AF-A0A8G1J400-F1
#
_entry.id   AF-A0A8G1J400-F1
#
_cell.length_a   1.000
_cell.length_b   1.000
_cell.length_c   1.000
_cell.angle_alpha   90.00
_cell.angle_beta   90.00
_cell.angle_gamma   90.00
#
_symmetry.space_group_name_H-M   'P 1'
#
loop_
_entity.id
_entity.type
_entity.pdbx_description
1 polymer ?
#
loop_
_entity_poly.entity_id
_entity_poly.type
_entity_poly.pdbx_seq_one_letter_code
_entity_poly.pdbx_strand_id
1 'polypeptide(L)'
;MADTAYTAPASASDPDPRDDGWLGDFSRGPAVFALFRIGANNGGHPLIPPEYRIECNDGAGPRMICRFTVEPEAAPEWFGAWRGDEWCEWILEQAHRLIKAPENT
;
A
#
# COMPACT_ATOMS: atom_id res chain seq x y z
N MET A 1 2.71 -31.01 44.83
CA MET A 1 2.84 -29.63 44.31
C MET A 1 3.27 -29.77 42.87
N ALA A 2 2.41 -29.40 41.91
CA ALA A 2 2.70 -29.56 40.49
C ALA A 2 3.10 -28.20 39.91
N ASP A 3 4.30 -28.15 39.35
CA ASP A 3 4.86 -27.02 38.60
C ASP A 3 4.09 -26.85 37.29
N THR A 4 3.42 -25.72 37.11
CA THR A 4 2.89 -25.31 35.81
C THR A 4 3.92 -24.40 35.16
N ALA A 5 4.68 -24.94 34.20
CA ALA A 5 5.51 -24.14 33.32
C ALA A 5 4.61 -23.22 32.47
N TYR A 6 4.83 -21.91 32.58
CA TYR A 6 4.21 -20.90 31.74
C TYR A 6 4.88 -20.92 30.36
N THR A 7 4.25 -21.55 29.37
CA THR A 7 4.69 -21.43 27.97
C THR A 7 4.40 -20.01 27.51
N ALA A 8 5.45 -19.20 27.33
CA ALA A 8 5.33 -17.89 26.70
C ALA A 8 4.79 -18.05 25.26
N PRO A 9 3.89 -17.16 24.79
CA PRO A 9 3.46 -17.20 23.41
C PRO A 9 4.67 -16.94 22.50
N ALA A 10 4.77 -17.73 21.43
CA ALA A 10 5.75 -17.55 20.37
C ALA A 10 5.73 -16.08 19.90
N SER A 11 6.91 -15.46 19.90
CA SER A 11 7.09 -14.09 19.39
C SER A 11 6.41 -13.98 18.03
N ALA A 12 5.52 -12.99 17.90
CA ALA A 12 5.12 -12.51 16.59
C ALA A 12 6.41 -12.21 15.82
N SER A 13 6.63 -12.94 14.73
CA SER A 13 7.78 -12.76 13.87
C SER A 13 7.91 -11.28 13.54
N ASP A 14 9.09 -10.70 13.75
CA ASP A 14 9.37 -9.35 13.25
C ASP A 14 8.99 -9.31 11.76
N PRO A 15 8.26 -8.28 11.31
CA PRO A 15 7.95 -8.15 9.89
C PRO A 15 9.25 -8.10 9.09
N ASP A 16 9.35 -8.87 8.00
CA ASP A 16 10.52 -8.82 7.12
C ASP A 16 10.64 -7.37 6.60
N PRO A 17 11.75 -6.67 6.85
CA PRO A 17 11.96 -5.29 6.38
C PRO A 17 11.98 -5.17 4.85
N ARG A 18 11.93 -6.30 4.11
CA ARG A 18 11.84 -6.36 2.66
C ARG A 18 10.41 -6.37 2.12
N ASP A 19 9.39 -6.56 2.95
CA ASP A 19 8.00 -6.46 2.53
C ASP A 19 7.51 -5.04 2.82
N ASP A 20 7.86 -4.08 1.96
CA ASP A 20 7.47 -2.67 2.13
C ASP A 20 5.98 -2.41 1.83
N GLY A 21 5.18 -3.48 1.72
CA GLY A 21 3.76 -3.46 1.47
C GLY A 21 3.41 -3.37 -0.01
N TRP A 22 4.34 -3.63 -0.94
CA TRP A 22 4.07 -3.66 -2.37
C TRP A 22 2.94 -4.64 -2.72
N LEU A 23 1.96 -4.20 -3.52
CA LEU A 23 0.78 -4.97 -3.92
C LEU A 23 0.76 -5.34 -5.40
N GLY A 24 1.58 -4.70 -6.23
CA GLY A 24 1.57 -4.90 -7.68
C GLY A 24 1.92 -3.65 -8.46
N ASP A 25 2.19 -3.85 -9.75
CA ASP A 25 2.48 -2.78 -10.71
C ASP A 25 1.39 -2.66 -11.78
N PHE A 26 1.26 -1.48 -12.39
CA PHE A 26 0.44 -1.25 -13.57
C PHE A 26 1.07 -0.16 -14.45
N SER A 27 0.74 -0.10 -15.74
CA SER A 27 1.43 0.81 -16.67
C SER A 27 0.50 1.48 -17.66
N ARG A 28 0.84 2.71 -18.06
CA ARG A 28 0.22 3.41 -19.19
C ARG A 28 1.29 4.18 -19.98
N GLY A 29 1.51 3.75 -21.22
CA GLY A 29 2.61 4.29 -22.03
C GLY A 29 3.97 4.02 -21.37
N PRO A 30 4.87 5.02 -21.29
CA PRO A 30 6.18 4.85 -20.66
C PRO A 30 6.13 4.87 -19.11
N ALA A 31 4.99 5.25 -18.52
CA ALA A 31 4.86 5.36 -17.07
C ALA A 31 4.52 4.00 -16.45
N VAL A 32 5.34 3.60 -15.47
CA VAL A 32 5.09 2.43 -14.60
C VAL A 32 4.68 2.93 -13.23
N PHE A 33 3.59 2.39 -12.71
CA PHE A 33 3.04 2.71 -11.40
C PHE A 33 3.17 1.49 -10.49
N ALA A 34 3.52 1.73 -9.23
CA ALA A 34 3.61 0.70 -8.20
C ALA A 34 2.70 1.07 -7.04
N LEU A 35 1.88 0.11 -6.59
CA LEU A 35 0.98 0.29 -5.44
C LEU A 35 1.59 -0.33 -4.19
N PHE A 36 1.53 0.40 -3.07
CA PHE A 36 1.96 -0.11 -1.78
C PHE A 36 0.89 0.15 -0.72
N ARG A 37 0.71 -0.79 0.19
CA ARG A 37 -0.03 -0.61 1.44
C ARG A 37 0.90 -0.03 2.50
N ILE A 38 0.55 1.14 3.02
CA ILE A 38 1.32 1.81 4.07
C ILE A 38 1.06 1.11 5.41
N GLY A 39 2.12 0.82 6.15
CA GLY A 39 2.03 0.26 7.50
C GLY A 39 1.58 -1.21 7.55
N ALA A 40 1.67 -1.96 6.45
CA ALA A 40 1.36 -3.38 6.40
C ALA A 40 2.09 -4.19 7.50
N ASN A 41 3.31 -3.78 7.84
CA ASN A 41 4.18 -4.45 8.81
C ASN A 41 3.95 -4.04 10.27
N ASN A 42 3.19 -2.97 10.53
CA ASN A 42 3.11 -2.38 11.88
C ASN A 42 1.84 -2.77 12.65
N GLY A 43 1.14 -3.84 12.24
CA GLY A 43 -0.04 -4.31 12.96
C GLY A 43 -1.07 -3.19 13.18
N GLY A 44 -1.36 -2.43 12.11
CA GLY A 44 -2.22 -1.27 12.17
C GLY A 44 -3.51 -1.55 12.95
N HIS A 45 -3.90 -0.61 13.81
CA HIS A 45 -5.08 -0.77 14.66
C HIS A 45 -6.29 -1.15 13.78
N PRO A 46 -7.06 -2.21 14.08
CA PRO A 46 -8.14 -2.70 13.21
C PRO A 46 -9.24 -1.68 12.86
N LEU A 47 -9.27 -0.56 13.59
CA LEU A 47 -10.22 0.54 13.41
C LEU A 47 -9.71 1.63 12.47
N ILE A 48 -8.43 1.62 12.09
CA ILE A 48 -7.87 2.59 11.14
C ILE A 48 -7.94 1.96 9.75
N PRO A 49 -8.63 2.59 8.79
CA PRO A 49 -8.65 2.12 7.42
C PRO A 49 -7.23 1.97 6.87
N PRO A 50 -6.98 0.95 6.03
CA PRO A 50 -5.69 0.82 5.39
C PRO A 50 -5.42 2.03 4.50
N GLU A 51 -4.20 2.56 4.60
CA GLU A 51 -3.68 3.63 3.77
C GLU A 51 -2.78 3.05 2.67
N TYR A 52 -2.78 3.69 1.51
CA TYR A 52 -2.04 3.27 0.33
C TYR A 52 -1.25 4.43 -0.26
N ARG A 53 -0.10 4.12 -0.88
CA ARG A 53 0.65 5.05 -1.72
C ARG A 53 0.79 4.47 -3.13
N ILE A 54 0.78 5.37 -4.11
CA ILE A 54 1.13 5.04 -5.50
C ILE A 54 2.40 5.79 -5.83
N GLU A 55 3.38 5.06 -6.36
CA GLU A 55 4.58 5.61 -6.97
C GLU A 55 4.49 5.53 -8.48
N CYS A 56 5.08 6.51 -9.16
CA CYS A 56 5.23 6.51 -10.61
C CYS A 56 6.70 6.65 -10.99
N ASN A 57 7.15 5.83 -11.94
CA ASN A 57 8.40 5.96 -12.63
C ASN A 57 8.13 6.24 -14.11
N ASP A 58 8.44 7.45 -14.54
CA ASP A 58 8.28 7.98 -15.90
C ASP A 58 9.62 8.07 -16.66
N GLY A 59 10.67 7.41 -16.15
CA GLY A 59 12.03 7.48 -16.66
C GLY A 59 12.95 8.42 -15.86
N ALA A 60 12.42 9.16 -14.88
CA ALA A 60 13.21 9.98 -13.96
C ALA A 60 13.33 9.39 -12.55
N GLY A 61 13.00 8.10 -12.38
CA GLY A 61 13.01 7.37 -11.11
C GLY A 61 11.65 7.40 -10.39
N PRO A 62 11.41 6.43 -9.48
CA PRO A 62 10.14 6.31 -8.77
C PRO A 62 9.92 7.51 -7.83
N ARG A 63 8.70 8.08 -7.89
CA ARG A 63 8.24 9.13 -6.97
C ARG A 63 6.83 8.84 -6.53
N MET A 64 6.53 9.10 -5.26
CA MET A 64 5.15 9.09 -4.77
C MET A 64 4.34 10.17 -5.48
N ILE A 65 3.21 9.76 -6.05
CA ILE A 65 2.28 10.66 -6.77
C ILE A 65 0.91 10.75 -6.12
N CYS A 66 0.54 9.77 -5.29
CA CYS A 66 -0.75 9.73 -4.62
C CYS A 66 -0.67 9.02 -3.27
N ARG A 67 -1.44 9.50 -2.29
CA ARG A 67 -1.80 8.81 -1.05
C ARG A 67 -3.31 8.77 -0.89
N PHE A 68 -3.87 7.65 -0.46
CA PHE A 68 -5.32 7.51 -0.29
C PHE A 68 -5.70 6.41 0.70
N THR A 69 -6.95 6.44 1.15
CA THR A 69 -7.60 5.36 1.90
C THR A 69 -8.77 4.81 1.07
N VAL A 70 -9.29 3.63 1.42
CA VAL A 70 -10.48 3.06 0.77
C VAL A 70 -11.80 3.56 1.35
N GLU A 71 -11.76 4.58 2.21
CA GLU A 71 -12.98 5.20 2.73
C GLU A 71 -13.72 5.96 1.62
N PRO A 72 -15.03 5.74 1.40
CA PRO A 72 -15.75 6.34 0.28
C PRO A 72 -15.74 7.87 0.23
N GLU A 73 -15.64 8.52 1.38
CA GLU A 73 -15.64 10.00 1.47
C GLU A 73 -14.23 10.60 1.50
N ALA A 74 -13.19 9.78 1.63
CA ALA A 74 -11.82 10.26 1.68
C ALA A 74 -11.33 10.56 0.26
N ALA A 75 -11.05 11.85 0.01
CA ALA A 75 -10.45 12.25 -1.25
C ALA A 75 -8.97 11.83 -1.31
N PRO A 76 -8.50 11.30 -2.45
CA PRO A 76 -7.08 10.98 -2.65
C PRO A 76 -6.24 12.26 -2.68
N GLU A 77 -5.07 12.22 -2.02
CA GLU A 77 -4.10 13.30 -2.05
C GLU A 77 -3.10 13.08 -3.19
N TRP A 78 -3.18 13.93 -4.23
CA TRP A 78 -2.25 13.92 -5.37
C TRP A 78 -1.10 14.92 -5.17
N PHE A 79 0.08 14.56 -5.65
CA PHE A 79 1.31 15.35 -5.50
C PHE A 79 1.86 15.88 -6.83
N GLY A 80 2.44 17.07 -6.79
CA GLY A 80 3.15 17.66 -7.93
C GLY A 80 2.25 17.86 -9.16
N ALA A 81 2.75 17.45 -10.33
CA ALA A 81 2.05 17.57 -11.60
C ALA A 81 0.78 16.71 -11.71
N TRP A 82 0.58 15.75 -10.80
CA TRP A 82 -0.59 14.86 -10.81
C TRP A 82 -1.84 15.48 -10.20
N ARG A 83 -1.76 16.71 -9.67
CA ARG A 83 -2.94 17.39 -9.10
C ARG A 83 -3.91 17.80 -10.21
N GLY A 84 -5.03 17.08 -10.29
CA GLY A 84 -6.06 17.32 -11.31
C GLY A 84 -5.71 16.77 -12.68
N ASP A 85 -4.75 15.84 -12.77
CA ASP A 85 -4.39 15.18 -14.02
C ASP A 85 -5.54 14.26 -14.50
N GLU A 86 -5.74 14.18 -15.82
CA GLU A 86 -6.80 13.37 -16.43
C GLU A 86 -6.63 11.86 -16.20
N TRP A 87 -5.42 11.40 -15.83
CA TRP A 87 -5.16 9.99 -15.55
C TRP A 87 -5.50 9.58 -14.12
N CYS A 88 -5.77 10.53 -13.22
CA CYS A 88 -5.98 10.24 -11.80
C CYS A 88 -7.09 9.23 -11.54
N GLU A 89 -8.23 9.35 -12.23
CA GLU A 89 -9.36 8.42 -12.11
C GLU A 89 -8.95 7.01 -12.54
N TRP A 90 -8.34 6.88 -13.73
CA TRP A 90 -7.86 5.60 -14.25
C TRP A 90 -6.81 4.94 -13.34
N ILE A 91 -5.89 5.73 -12.77
CA ILE A 91 -4.87 5.24 -11.83
C ILE A 91 -5.53 4.66 -10.59
N LEU A 92 -6.52 5.34 -10.01
CA LEU A 92 -7.25 4.84 -8.84
C LEU A 92 -8.02 3.56 -9.16
N GLU A 93 -8.62 3.46 -10.35
CA GLU A 93 -9.28 2.22 -10.76
C GLU A 93 -8.30 1.03 -10.79
N GLN A 94 -7.08 1.21 -11.32
CA GLN A 94 -6.08 0.14 -11.32
C GLN A 94 -5.61 -0.18 -9.90
N ALA A 95 -5.38 0.83 -9.07
CA ALA A 95 -5.00 0.62 -7.68
C ALA A 95 -6.06 -0.19 -6.91
N HIS A 96 -7.36 0.12 -7.09
CA HIS A 96 -8.44 -0.64 -6.48
C HIS A 96 -8.53 -2.10 -6.97
N ARG A 97 -8.08 -2.40 -8.21
CA ARG A 97 -7.98 -3.79 -8.68
C ARG A 97 -6.90 -4.55 -7.92
N LEU A 98 -5.72 -3.95 -7.77
CA LEU A 98 -4.62 -4.55 -7.02
C LEU A 98 -4.93 -4.72 -5.53
N ILE A 99 -5.70 -3.81 -4.91
CA ILE A 99 -6.19 -4.00 -3.53
C ILE A 99 -7.04 -5.27 -3.40
N LYS A 100 -7.85 -5.60 -4.41
CA LYS A 100 -8.74 -6.78 -4.39
C LYS A 100 -8.02 -8.07 -4.78
N ALA A 101 -7.00 -7.99 -5.63
CA ALA A 101 -6.22 -9.11 -6.11
C ALA A 101 -4.74 -8.71 -6.21
N PRO A 102 -4.00 -8.72 -5.08
CA PRO A 102 -2.59 -8.36 -5.05
C PRO A 102 -1.71 -9.36 -5.81
N GLU A 103 -0.67 -8.87 -6.47
CA GLU A 103 0.31 -9.70 -7.19
C GLU A 103 1.35 -10.33 -6.26
N ASN A 104 1.47 -9.82 -5.03
CA ASN A 104 2.40 -10.35 -4.02
C ASN A 104 1.88 -11.60 -3.28
N THR A 105 0.82 -12.24 -3.80
CA THR A 105 0.11 -13.37 -3.15
C THR A 105 0.60 -14.73 -3.66
#